data_AF-A0A9E1P0U8-F1
#
_entry.id   AF-A0A9E1P0U8-F1
#
_cell.length_a   1.000
_cell.length_b   1.000
_cell.length_c   1.000
_cell.angle_alpha   90.00
_cell.angle_beta   90.00
_cell.angle_gamma   90.00
#
_symmetry.space_group_name_H-M   'P 1'
#
loop_
_entity.id
_entity.type
_entity.pdbx_description
1 polymer ?
#
loop_
_entity_poly.entity_id
_entity_poly.type
_entity_poly.pdbx_seq_one_letter_code
_entity_poly.pdbx_strand_id
1 'polypeptide(L)' 'MEESVITHNVFHHVAWGTPISIYFWIVGASAGSFVISSFGWVFGIKRYKPLALTASVQAIILLLVVPVLLIWDLG' A
#
# COMPACT_ATOMS: atom_id res chain seq x y z
N MET A 1 1.33 -38.04 -29.74
CA MET A 1 1.77 -36.82 -29.03
C MET A 1 1.32 -35.68 -29.91
N GLU A 2 0.24 -35.01 -29.55
CA GLU A 2 -0.36 -33.95 -30.38
C GLU A 2 0.56 -32.73 -30.40
N GLU A 3 0.90 -32.25 -31.59
CA GLU A 3 1.78 -31.11 -31.80
C GLU A 3 0.97 -29.83 -31.55
N SER A 4 1.35 -29.05 -30.53
CA SER A 4 0.65 -27.82 -30.19
C SER A 4 0.92 -26.76 -31.25
N VAL A 5 -0.06 -26.52 -32.14
CA VAL A 5 0.00 -25.44 -33.14
C VAL A 5 -0.39 -24.12 -32.48
N ILE A 6 0.54 -23.17 -32.40
CA ILE A 6 0.26 -21.80 -31.93
C ILE A 6 -0.58 -21.10 -33.00
N THR A 7 -1.86 -20.87 -32.71
CA THR A 7 -2.80 -20.22 -33.66
C THR A 7 -2.70 -18.69 -33.62
N HIS A 8 -2.44 -18.10 -32.46
CA HIS A 8 -2.26 -16.65 -32.29
C HIS A 8 -1.27 -16.34 -31.15
N ASN A 9 -0.45 -15.31 -31.34
CA ASN A 9 0.34 -14.70 -30.27
C ASN A 9 -0.45 -13.53 -29.68
N VAL A 10 -0.68 -13.57 -28.36
CA VAL A 10 -1.29 -12.45 -27.62
C VAL A 10 -0.21 -11.82 -26.74
N PHE A 11 -0.02 -10.52 -26.87
CA PHE A 11 0.85 -9.78 -25.96
C PHE A 11 0.12 -9.56 -24.63
N HIS A 12 0.64 -10.14 -23.55
CA HIS A 12 0.14 -9.89 -22.21
C HIS A 12 0.67 -8.54 -21.72
N HIS A 13 -0.23 -7.57 -21.61
CA HIS A 13 0.02 -6.34 -20.87
C HIS A 13 0.15 -6.68 -19.38
N VAL A 14 1.15 -6.11 -18.72
CA VAL A 14 1.31 -6.22 -17.26
C VAL A 14 0.19 -5.40 -16.61
N ALA A 15 -0.89 -6.07 -16.21
CA ALA A 15 -2.09 -5.44 -15.67
C ALA A 15 -1.81 -4.51 -14.48
N TRP A 16 -0.78 -4.80 -13.70
CA TRP A 16 -0.40 -4.11 -12.47
C TRP A 16 1.09 -3.75 -12.50
N GLY A 17 1.37 -2.47 -12.76
CA GLY A 17 2.74 -1.95 -12.88
C GLY A 17 3.37 -1.55 -11.55
N THR A 18 4.39 -0.70 -11.63
CA THR A 18 5.04 -0.12 -10.44
C THR A 18 4.08 0.69 -9.54
N PRO A 19 3.10 1.48 -10.05
CA PRO A 19 2.26 2.32 -9.19
C PRO A 19 1.44 1.53 -8.18
N ILE A 20 0.84 0.40 -8.60
CA ILE A 20 0.04 -0.44 -7.70
C ILE A 20 0.90 -1.16 -6.65
N SER A 21 2.16 -1.47 -6.97
CA SER A 21 3.11 -2.06 -6.02
C SER A 21 3.46 -1.04 -4.91
N ILE A 22 3.71 0.21 -5.31
CA ILE A 22 3.96 1.33 -4.38
C ILE A 22 2.71 1.60 -3.53
N TYR A 23 1.54 1.57 -4.14
CA TYR A 23 0.26 1.71 -3.44
C TYR A 23 0.13 0.72 -2.27
N PHE A 24 0.35 -0.58 -2.51
CA PHE A 24 0.23 -1.59 -1.45
C PHE A 24 1.26 -1.36 -0.34
N TRP A 25 2.47 -0.94 -0.69
CA TRP A 25 3.50 -0.61 0.29
C TRP A 25 3.10 0.57 1.18
N ILE A 26 2.61 1.66 0.59
CA ILE A 26 2.20 2.87 1.32
C ILE A 26 0.96 2.60 2.20
N VAL A 27 -0.05 1.90 1.68
CA VAL A 27 -1.25 1.53 2.45
C VAL A 27 -0.88 0.65 3.63
N GLY A 28 -0.05 -0.38 3.41
CA GLY A 28 0.43 -1.26 4.47
C GLY A 28 1.21 -0.50 5.55
N ALA A 29 2.11 0.39 5.15
CA ALA A 29 2.86 1.24 6.06
C ALA A 29 1.95 2.19 6.87
N SER A 30 0.92 2.77 6.23
CA SER A 30 -0.08 3.60 6.90
C SER A 30 -0.87 2.83 7.95
N ALA A 31 -1.37 1.65 7.60
CA ALA A 31 -2.10 0.78 8.52
C ALA A 31 -1.23 0.38 9.73
N GLY A 32 0.03 0.00 9.49
CA GLY A 32 0.99 -0.31 10.56
C GLY A 32 1.22 0.86 11.50
N SER A 33 1.39 2.08 10.97
CA SER A 33 1.54 3.30 11.78
C SER A 33 0.28 3.62 12.57
N PHE A 34 -0.91 3.37 12.02
CA PHE A 34 -2.17 3.54 12.73
C PHE A 34 -2.28 2.58 13.93
N VAL A 35 -1.81 1.34 13.79
CA VAL A 35 -1.76 0.36 14.89
C VAL A 35 -0.82 0.82 16.00
N ILE A 36 0.41 1.26 15.67
CA ILE A 36 1.36 1.77 16.67
C ILE A 36 0.82 3.02 17.38
N SER A 37 0.20 3.92 16.64
CA SER A 37 -0.49 5.08 17.19
C SER A 37 -1.59 4.66 18.18
N SER A 38 -2.41 3.69 17.81
CA SER A 38 -3.49 3.16 18.65
C SER A 38 -2.95 2.55 19.95
N PHE A 39 -1.84 1.82 19.90
CA PHE A 39 -1.20 1.30 21.11
C PHE A 39 -0.78 2.39 22.10
N GLY A 40 -0.31 3.53 21.61
CA GLY A 40 0.09 4.65 22.46
C GLY A 40 -1.07 5.55 22.92
N TRP A 41 -2.00 5.91 22.03
CA TRP A 41 -3.10 6.82 22.32
C TRP A 41 -4.33 6.14 22.91
N VAL A 42 -4.80 5.07 22.27
CA VAL A 42 -6.07 4.39 22.61
C VAL A 42 -5.87 3.40 23.73
N PHE A 43 -4.87 2.52 23.60
CA PHE A 43 -4.62 1.46 24.59
C PHE A 43 -3.67 1.88 25.73
N GLY A 44 -3.04 3.05 25.63
CA GLY A 44 -2.23 3.63 26.71
C GLY A 44 -0.94 2.87 27.05
N ILE A 45 -0.41 2.06 26.12
CA ILE A 45 0.79 1.25 26.35
C ILE A 45 2.01 2.18 26.40
N LYS A 46 2.62 2.32 27.59
CA LYS A 46 3.71 3.29 27.87
C LYS A 46 4.89 3.19 26.88
N ARG A 47 5.23 1.97 26.43
CA ARG A 47 6.30 1.72 25.46
C ARG A 47 6.08 2.42 24.12
N TYR A 48 4.83 2.51 23.66
CA TYR A 48 4.48 3.09 22.36
C TYR A 48 4.07 4.57 22.45
N LYS A 49 3.85 5.10 23.65
CA LYS A 49 3.48 6.51 23.87
C LYS A 49 4.41 7.53 23.20
N PRO A 50 5.76 7.38 23.23
CA PRO A 50 6.67 8.32 22.57
C PRO A 50 6.53 8.33 21.05
N LEU A 51 6.10 7.22 20.45
CA LEU A 51 5.90 7.08 19.00
C LEU A 51 4.47 7.40 18.56
N ALA A 52 3.55 7.62 19.50
CA ALA A 52 2.13 7.67 19.20
C ALA A 52 1.77 8.86 18.29
N LEU A 53 2.38 10.03 18.53
CA LEU A 53 2.13 11.23 17.71
C LEU A 53 2.75 11.09 16.32
N THR A 54 4.02 10.67 16.24
CA THR A 54 4.72 10.53 14.96
C THR A 54 4.07 9.47 14.09
N ALA A 55 3.63 8.34 14.69
CA ALA A 55 2.89 7.30 13.99
C ALA A 55 1.52 7.79 13.49
N SER A 56 0.78 8.60 14.26
CA SER A 56 -0.47 9.22 13.78
C SER A 56 -0.24 10.11 12.57
N VAL A 57 0.74 11.00 12.65
CA VAL A 57 1.06 11.94 11.57
C VAL A 57 1.51 11.19 10.32
N GLN A 58 2.39 10.19 10.48
CA GLN A 58 2.86 9.37 9.37
C GLN A 58 1.69 8.62 8.71
N ALA A 59 0.79 8.01 9.49
CA ALA A 59 -0.36 7.30 8.94
C ALA A 59 -1.24 8.24 8.10
N ILE A 60 -1.54 9.45 8.59
CA ILE A 60 -2.36 10.43 7.86
C ILE A 60 -1.67 10.85 6.56
N ILE A 61 -0.37 11.20 6.61
CA ILE A 61 0.37 11.64 5.42
C ILE A 61 0.39 10.55 4.35
N LEU A 62 0.70 9.31 4.73
CA LEU A 62 0.74 8.18 3.78
C LEU A 62 -0.65 7.93 3.17
N LEU A 63 -1.71 8.01 3.98
CA LEU A 63 -3.08 7.80 3.52
C LEU A 63 -3.56 8.89 2.56
N LEU A 64 -3.05 10.12 2.67
CA LEU A 64 -3.33 11.21 1.72
C LEU A 64 -2.61 11.04 0.37
N VAL A 65 -1.46 10.38 0.33
CA VAL A 65 -0.70 10.13 -0.91
C VAL A 65 -1.33 9.02 -1.74
N VAL A 66 -1.98 8.04 -1.09
CA VAL A 66 -2.57 6.86 -1.74
C VAL A 66 -3.58 7.19 -2.85
N PRO A 67 -4.58 8.07 -2.63
CA PRO A 67 -5.53 8.43 -3.69
C PRO A 67 -4.87 9.03 -4.93
N VAL A 68 -3.79 9.80 -4.76
CA VAL A 68 -3.06 10.42 -5.87
C VAL A 68 -2.40 9.36 -6.75
N LEU A 69 -1.80 8.33 -6.15
CA LEU A 69 -1.24 7.19 -6.88
C LEU A 69 -2.30 6.39 -7.64
N LEU A 70 -3.46 6.19 -7.03
CA LEU A 70 -4.57 5.47 -7.69
C LEU A 70 -5.16 6.26 -8.85
N ILE A 71 -5.28 7.58 -8.73
CA ILE A 71 -5.70 8.45 -9.83
C ILE A 71 -4.67 8.41 -10.96
N TRP A 72 -3.39 8.41 -10.63
CA TRP A 72 -2.31 8.32 -11.63
C TRP A 72 -2.29 6.96 -12.34
N ASP A 73 -2.54 5.86 -11.62
CA ASP A 73 -2.59 4.51 -12.20
C ASP A 73 -3.80 4.29 -13.13
N LEU A 74 -4.84 5.14 -13.03
CA LEU A 74 -6.04 5.04 -13.85
C LEU A 74 -5.80 5.31 -15.34
N GLY A 75 -4.71 5.99 -15.69
CA GLY A 75 -4.33 6.32 -17.08
C GLY A 75 -4.92 7.63 -17.57
#